data_AF-A0A7X9E5V9-F1
#
_entry.id   AF-A0A7X9E5V9-F1
#
_cell.length_a   1.000
_cell.length_b   1.000
_cell.length_c   1.000
_cell.angle_alpha   90.00
_cell.angle_beta   90.00
_cell.angle_gamma   90.00
#
_symmetry.space_group_name_H-M   'P 1'
#
loop_
_entity.id
_entity.type
_entity.pdbx_description
1 polymer ?
#
loop_
_entity_poly.entity_id
_entity_poly.type
_entity_poly.pdbx_seq_one_letter_code
_entity_poly.pdbx_strand_id
1 'polypeptide(L)' 'GTLVIKEGTMKFIRPALSDFEAVNRSLPPEIWSDLKNEFIEKGRAKIRIKTELYSKGNLVALHEGTYVMLSQPVREHR' A
#
# COMPACT_ATOMS: atom_id res chain seq x y z
N GLY A 1 -5.62 15.95 -4.34
CA GLY A 1 -5.40 15.18 -3.12
C GLY A 1 -4.00 14.61 -3.11
N THR A 2 -3.45 14.34 -1.94
CA THR A 2 -2.12 13.77 -1.73
C THR A 2 -2.27 12.34 -1.25
N LEU A 3 -1.54 11.39 -1.86
CA LEU A 3 -1.41 10.02 -1.35
C LEU A 3 -0.09 9.92 -0.60
N VAL A 4 -0.14 9.51 0.67
CA VAL A 4 1.05 9.31 1.50
C VAL A 4 1.13 7.88 2.00
N ILE A 5 2.37 7.41 2.21
CA ILE A 5 2.65 6.17 2.90
C ILE A 5 2.65 6.48 4.40
N LYS A 6 1.76 5.85 5.17
CA LYS A 6 1.70 6.05 6.62
C LYS A 6 2.70 5.13 7.34
N GLU A 7 2.70 3.87 6.94
CA GLU A 7 3.52 2.81 7.53
C GLU A 7 3.60 1.65 6.54
N GLY A 8 4.66 0.86 6.65
CA GLY A 8 4.83 -0.38 5.91
C GLY A 8 5.61 -1.37 6.75
N THR A 9 5.14 -2.61 6.77
CA THR A 9 5.84 -3.71 7.44
C THR A 9 6.32 -4.71 6.40
N MET A 10 7.55 -5.20 6.58
CA MET A 10 8.18 -6.18 5.71
C MET A 10 8.46 -7.46 6.50
N LYS A 11 7.98 -8.60 6.01
CA LYS A 11 8.35 -9.92 6.50
C LYS A 11 9.24 -10.60 5.46
N PHE A 12 10.52 -10.71 5.78
CA PHE A 12 11.47 -11.46 4.96
C PHE A 12 11.34 -12.96 5.23
N ILE A 13 11.22 -13.75 4.16
CA ILE A 13 11.08 -15.20 4.24
C ILE A 13 12.39 -15.87 3.84
N ARG A 14 13.03 -15.38 2.76
CA ARG A 14 14.32 -15.87 2.25
C ARG A 14 14.99 -14.81 1.38
N PRO A 15 16.31 -14.90 1.12
CA PRO A 15 17.00 -13.93 0.29
C PRO A 15 16.50 -13.92 -1.16
N ALA A 16 16.44 -12.73 -1.76
CA ALA A 16 16.36 -12.57 -3.20
C ALA A 16 17.79 -12.62 -3.77
N LEU A 17 18.13 -13.71 -4.47
CA LEU A 17 19.48 -13.95 -5.00
C LEU A 17 19.68 -13.38 -6.42
N SER A 18 18.68 -12.71 -6.94
CA SER A 18 18.66 -12.04 -8.24
C SER A 18 17.55 -10.99 -8.21
N ASP A 19 17.21 -10.46 -9.37
CA ASP A 19 16.02 -9.65 -9.58
C ASP A 19 14.78 -10.28 -8.92
N PHE A 20 13.91 -9.39 -8.46
CA PHE A 20 12.66 -9.74 -7.82
C PHE A 20 11.53 -8.88 -8.37
N GLU A 21 10.32 -9.41 -8.29
CA GLU A 21 9.08 -8.75 -8.69
C GLU A 21 8.21 -8.56 -7.46
N ALA A 22 7.55 -7.40 -7.39
CA ALA A 22 6.58 -7.10 -6.35
C ALA A 22 5.17 -7.16 -6.96
N VAL A 23 4.36 -8.11 -6.50
CA VAL A 23 3.03 -8.37 -7.03
C VAL A 23 1.98 -7.95 -6.00
N ASN A 24 1.10 -7.04 -6.38
CA ASN A 24 -0.10 -6.74 -5.61
C ASN A 24 -1.32 -7.32 -6.33
N ARG A 25 -2.16 -8.04 -5.59
CA ARG A 25 -3.48 -8.42 -6.10
C ARG A 25 -4.42 -7.25 -5.93
N SER A 26 -5.18 -6.94 -6.97
CA SER A 26 -6.23 -5.92 -6.88
C SER A 26 -7.15 -6.26 -5.72
N LEU A 27 -7.44 -5.27 -4.89
CA LEU A 27 -8.50 -5.40 -3.90
C LEU A 27 -9.86 -5.51 -4.61
N PRO A 28 -10.85 -6.13 -3.95
CA PRO A 28 -12.23 -6.14 -4.41
C PRO A 28 -12.74 -4.71 -4.72
N PRO A 29 -13.56 -4.51 -5.79
CA PRO A 29 -14.05 -3.19 -6.20
C PRO A 29 -14.78 -2.41 -5.09
N GLU A 30 -15.41 -3.11 -4.16
CA GLU A 30 -16.17 -2.55 -3.04
C GLU A 30 -15.24 -1.78 -2.10
N ILE A 31 -14.03 -2.30 -1.84
CA ILE A 31 -13.04 -1.61 -1.01
C ILE A 31 -12.60 -0.30 -1.64
N TRP A 32 -12.47 -0.26 -2.97
CA TRP A 32 -12.13 0.97 -3.68
C TRP A 32 -13.28 1.98 -3.66
N SER A 33 -14.52 1.50 -3.75
CA SER A 33 -15.72 2.33 -3.60
C SER A 33 -15.78 2.96 -2.21
N ASP A 34 -15.60 2.16 -1.16
CA ASP A 34 -15.59 2.62 0.23
C ASP A 34 -14.49 3.64 0.50
N LEU A 35 -13.28 3.39 -0.02
CA LEU A 35 -12.17 4.33 0.07
C LEU A 35 -12.52 5.68 -0.57
N LYS A 36 -13.14 5.65 -1.76
CA LYS A 36 -13.52 6.84 -2.51
C LYS A 36 -14.62 7.62 -1.77
N ASN A 37 -15.64 6.93 -1.26
CA ASN A 37 -16.73 7.55 -0.51
C ASN A 37 -16.21 8.20 0.77
N GLU A 38 -15.37 7.49 1.53
CA GLU A 38 -14.75 8.05 2.73
C GLU A 38 -13.91 9.30 2.41
N PHE A 39 -13.16 9.27 1.31
CA PHE A 39 -12.35 10.40 0.89
C PHE A 39 -13.20 11.62 0.52
N ILE A 40 -14.31 11.42 -0.20
CA ILE A 40 -15.24 12.50 -0.58
C ILE A 40 -15.89 13.11 0.66
N GLU A 41 -16.35 12.27 1.59
CA GLU A 41 -17.07 12.72 2.78
C GLU A 41 -16.16 13.45 3.79
N LYS A 42 -14.96 12.90 4.04
CA LYS A 42 -14.11 13.34 5.15
C LYS A 42 -12.89 14.14 4.69
N GLY A 43 -12.62 14.17 3.38
CA GLY A 43 -11.36 14.69 2.84
C GLY A 43 -10.13 13.85 3.22
N ARG A 44 -10.31 12.67 3.82
CA ARG A 44 -9.23 11.74 4.16
C ARG A 44 -9.73 10.31 4.13
N ALA A 45 -8.93 9.38 3.62
CA ALA A 45 -9.28 7.96 3.61
C ALA A 45 -8.01 7.09 3.71
N LYS A 46 -8.15 5.88 4.25
CA LYS A 46 -7.03 4.95 4.47
C LYS A 46 -7.28 3.63 3.74
N ILE A 47 -6.24 3.10 3.08
CA ILE A 47 -6.24 1.77 2.46
C ILE A 47 -5.05 0.94 2.93
N ARG A 48 -5.24 -0.37 3.08
CA ARG A 48 -4.18 -1.33 3.39
C ARG A 48 -3.95 -2.23 2.19
N ILE A 49 -2.70 -2.34 1.74
CA ILE A 49 -2.32 -3.09 0.56
C ILE A 49 -1.28 -4.14 0.95
N LYS A 50 -1.48 -5.39 0.50
CA LYS A 50 -0.52 -6.49 0.67
C LYS A 50 0.20 -6.75 -0.64
N THR A 51 1.53 -6.84 -0.59
CA THR A 51 2.36 -7.11 -1.75
C THR A 51 3.22 -8.34 -1.49
N GLU A 52 3.19 -9.28 -2.43
CA GLU A 52 3.99 -10.50 -2.42
C GLU A 52 5.24 -10.25 -3.26
N LEU A 53 6.43 -10.51 -2.72
CA LEU A 53 7.69 -10.37 -3.47
C LEU A 53 8.17 -11.73 -3.92
N TYR A 54 8.50 -11.87 -5.20
CA TYR A 54 8.98 -13.10 -5.82
C TYR A 54 10.36 -12.92 -6.45
N SER A 55 11.26 -13.88 -6.29
CA SER A 55 12.54 -13.95 -7.02
C SER A 55 12.71 -15.34 -7.61
N LYS A 56 12.94 -15.43 -8.92
CA LYS A 56 12.97 -16.71 -9.66
C LYS A 56 11.75 -17.60 -9.35
N GLY A 57 10.56 -17.02 -9.32
CA GLY A 57 9.29 -17.71 -9.00
C GLY A 57 9.07 -18.06 -7.52
N ASN A 58 10.01 -17.74 -6.63
CA ASN A 58 9.92 -18.06 -5.20
C ASN A 58 9.43 -16.85 -4.39
N LEU A 59 8.44 -17.05 -3.52
CA LEU A 59 8.03 -16.03 -2.55
C LEU A 59 9.17 -15.74 -1.56
N VAL A 60 9.77 -14.55 -1.65
CA VAL A 60 10.93 -14.13 -0.85
C VAL A 60 10.56 -13.24 0.33
N ALA A 61 9.48 -12.46 0.21
CA ALA A 61 9.03 -11.58 1.28
C ALA A 61 7.57 -11.15 1.10
N LEU A 62 6.96 -10.68 2.19
CA LEU A 62 5.62 -10.11 2.22
C LEU A 62 5.69 -8.67 2.73
N HIS A 63 5.15 -7.73 1.97
CA HIS A 63 4.98 -6.35 2.37
C HIS A 63 3.52 -6.09 2.70
N GLU A 64 3.26 -5.31 3.74
CA GLU A 64 1.93 -4.78 4.02
C GLU A 64 2.03 -3.30 4.35
N GLY A 65 1.45 -2.47 3.49
CA GLY A 65 1.51 -1.01 3.57
C GLY A 65 0.16 -0.40 3.90
N THR A 66 0.16 0.61 4.75
CA THR A 66 -0.96 1.52 4.93
C THR A 66 -0.71 2.80 4.14
N TYR A 67 -1.67 3.18 3.31
CA TYR A 67 -1.64 4.41 2.51
C TYR A 67 -2.82 5.30 2.91
N VAL A 68 -2.61 6.61 2.87
CA VAL A 68 -3.63 7.60 3.25
C VAL A 68 -3.78 8.62 2.13
N MET A 69 -5.01 8.82 1.68
CA MET A 69 -5.39 9.91 0.77
C MET A 69 -5.83 11.10 1.59
N LEU A 70 -5.36 12.30 1.24
CA LEU A 70 -5.69 13.56 1.90
C LEU A 70 -6.17 14.58 0.86
N SER A 71 -7.25 15.30 1.13
CA SER A 71 -7.81 16.32 0.23
C SER A 71 -6.88 17.54 0.14
N GLN A 72 -6.19 17.84 1.24
CA GLN A 72 -5.18 18.88 1.35
C GLN A 72 -3.78 18.28 1.54
N PRO A 73 -2.73 18.95 1.06
CA PRO A 73 -1.35 18.54 1.30
C PRO A 73 -1.02 18.49 2.79
N VAL A 74 -0.12 17.59 3.17
CA VAL A 74 0.45 17.60 4.53
C VAL A 74 1.23 18.90 4.70
N ARG A 75 0.85 19.73 5.67
CA ARG A 75 1.62 20.92 6.02
C ARG A 75 2.88 20.48 6.74
N GLU A 76 4.05 20.80 6.20
CA GLU A 76 5.31 20.65 6.91
C GLU A 76 5.32 21.63 8.09
N HIS A 77 5.29 21.11 9.32
CA HIS A 77 5.68 21.88 10.49
C HIS A 77 7.22 21.89 10.53
N ARG A 78 7.81 23.02 10.13
CA ARG A 78 9.22 23.34 10.37
C ARG A 78 9.43 23.71 11.84
#